data_AF-H6R6Y6-F1
#
_entry.id   AF-H6R6Y6-F1
#
_cell.length_a   1.000
_cell.length_b   1.000
_cell.length_c   1.000
_cell.angle_alpha   90.00
_cell.angle_beta   90.00
_cell.angle_gamma   90.00
#
_symmetry.space_group_name_H-M   'P 1'
#
loop_
_entity.id
_entity.type
_entity.pdbx_description
1 polymer ?
#
loop_
_entity_poly.entity_id
_entity_poly.type
_entity_poly.pdbx_seq_one_letter_code
_entity_poly.pdbx_strand_id
1 'polypeptide(L)'
;MTTGDRDETITTITGAAPSVIVALRRAATIAAEHGHNHLGVEDLLAALLEPGSPLELRWRQRNLGALTFDEVRELAQATIPDAVIGDHGPADPATVVFEVSGRHSDEFTAMINQCS
;
A
#
# COMPACT_ATOMS: atom_id res chain seq x y z
N MET A 1 28.48 -15.02 -15.49
CA MET A 1 27.22 -14.27 -15.43
C MET A 1 26.25 -15.14 -14.63
N THR A 2 26.19 -14.96 -13.30
CA THR A 2 25.39 -15.78 -12.38
C THR A 2 24.11 -15.03 -12.04
N THR A 3 23.08 -15.23 -12.86
CA THR A 3 21.68 -14.87 -12.58
C THR A 3 21.13 -15.84 -11.54
N GLY A 4 21.38 -15.59 -10.25
CA GLY A 4 20.91 -16.48 -9.20
C GLY A 4 21.09 -15.95 -7.77
N ASP A 5 20.94 -14.64 -7.54
CA ASP A 5 21.04 -14.08 -6.18
C ASP A 5 20.29 -12.74 -6.03
N ARG A 6 19.07 -12.64 -6.55
CA ARG A 6 18.15 -11.53 -6.22
C ARG A 6 16.93 -12.11 -5.56
N ASP A 7 16.58 -11.53 -4.43
CA ASP A 7 15.31 -11.84 -3.78
C ASP A 7 14.18 -11.24 -4.60
N GLU A 8 13.14 -12.03 -4.82
CA GLU A 8 11.96 -11.67 -5.58
C GLU A 8 10.73 -11.94 -4.73
N THR A 9 9.74 -11.05 -4.81
CA THR A 9 8.47 -11.20 -4.11
C THR A 9 7.34 -10.97 -5.09
N ILE A 10 6.40 -11.91 -5.12
CA ILE A 10 5.17 -11.83 -5.89
C ILE A 10 4.02 -11.74 -4.90
N THR A 11 3.19 -10.70 -5.01
CA THR A 11 2.04 -10.50 -4.13
C THR A 11 0.75 -10.45 -4.93
N THR A 12 -0.22 -11.27 -4.55
CA THR A 12 -1.58 -11.28 -5.09
C THR A 12 -2.54 -10.66 -4.08
N ILE A 13 -3.29 -9.65 -4.51
CA ILE A 13 -4.30 -8.97 -3.68
C ILE A 13 -5.69 -9.27 -4.23
N THR A 14 -6.57 -9.85 -3.42
CA THR A 14 -7.98 -10.06 -3.76
C THR A 14 -8.85 -9.05 -3.02
N GLY A 15 -9.88 -8.51 -3.68
CA GLY A 15 -10.79 -7.52 -3.08
C GLY A 15 -10.23 -6.09 -3.02
N ALA A 16 -9.13 -5.79 -3.71
CA ALA A 16 -8.60 -4.43 -3.79
C ALA A 16 -9.58 -3.47 -4.48
N ALA A 17 -9.87 -2.33 -3.84
CA ALA A 17 -10.64 -1.28 -4.49
C ALA A 17 -9.90 -0.75 -5.73
N PRO A 18 -10.60 -0.30 -6.79
CA PRO A 18 -9.95 0.24 -7.99
C PRO A 18 -8.96 1.38 -7.72
N SER A 19 -9.25 2.22 -6.72
CA SER A 19 -8.35 3.29 -6.27
C SER A 19 -7.01 2.76 -5.73
N VAL A 20 -7.00 1.62 -5.04
CA VAL A 20 -5.79 0.96 -4.54
C VAL A 20 -4.94 0.46 -5.72
N ILE A 21 -5.57 -0.14 -6.74
CA ILE A 21 -4.88 -0.60 -7.94
C ILE A 21 -4.23 0.59 -8.67
N VAL A 22 -4.92 1.72 -8.78
CA VAL A 22 -4.36 2.95 -9.37
C VAL A 22 -3.14 3.44 -8.57
N ALA A 23 -3.24 3.49 -7.24
CA ALA A 23 -2.13 3.90 -6.38
C ALA A 23 -0.91 2.98 -6.53
N LEU A 24 -1.10 1.66 -6.55
CA LEU A 24 -0.01 0.69 -6.75
C LEU A 24 0.68 0.85 -8.11
N ARG A 25 -0.10 1.06 -9.18
CA ARG A 25 0.47 1.32 -10.51
C ARG A 25 1.24 2.63 -10.55
N ARG A 26 0.77 3.66 -9.84
CA ARG A 26 1.46 4.94 -9.75
C ARG A 26 2.75 4.83 -8.96
N ALA A 27 2.73 4.14 -7.82
CA ALA A 27 3.92 3.83 -7.04
C ALA A 27 4.98 3.09 -7.89
N ALA A 28 4.56 2.14 -8.72
CA ALA A 28 5.47 1.42 -9.62
C ALA A 28 6.11 2.34 -10.67
N THR A 29 5.36 3.36 -11.12
CA THR A 29 5.89 4.38 -12.04
C THR A 29 6.92 5.25 -11.32
N ILE A 30 6.62 5.71 -10.10
CA ILE A 30 7.53 6.52 -9.29
C ILE A 30 8.82 5.76 -8.99
N ALA A 31 8.71 4.49 -8.57
CA ALA A 31 9.84 3.62 -8.32
C ALA A 31 10.76 3.52 -9.56
N ALA A 32 10.16 3.28 -10.74
CA ALA A 32 10.91 3.20 -12.00
C ALA A 32 11.58 4.53 -12.38
N GLU A 33 10.91 5.66 -12.16
CA GLU A 33 11.47 7.00 -12.38
C GLU A 33 12.71 7.27 -11.51
N HIS A 34 12.75 6.70 -10.30
CA HIS A 34 13.88 6.80 -9.37
C HIS A 34 14.91 5.67 -9.52
N GLY A 35 14.74 4.77 -10.50
CA GLY A 35 15.68 3.68 -10.78
C GLY A 35 15.53 2.46 -9.87
N HIS A 36 14.45 2.38 -9.09
CA HIS A 36 14.12 1.22 -8.29
C HIS A 36 13.44 0.15 -9.15
N ASN A 37 13.78 -1.11 -8.88
CA ASN A 37 13.16 -2.28 -9.49
C ASN A 37 12.20 -3.00 -8.50
N HIS A 38 11.85 -2.34 -7.41
CA HIS A 38 10.95 -2.81 -6.36
C HIS A 38 10.06 -1.65 -5.92
N LEU A 39 8.94 -1.97 -5.26
CA LEU A 39 8.04 -0.97 -4.69
C LEU A 39 8.44 -0.69 -3.24
N GLY A 40 8.87 0.54 -2.97
CA GLY A 40 9.10 1.02 -1.61
C GLY A 40 7.83 1.57 -0.95
N VAL A 41 7.87 1.73 0.37
CA VAL A 41 6.80 2.40 1.15
C VAL A 41 6.74 3.88 0.78
N GLU A 42 7.88 4.47 0.48
CA GLU A 42 8.08 5.84 0.00
C GLU A 42 7.42 6.08 -1.36
N ASP A 43 7.54 5.13 -2.30
CA ASP A 43 6.89 5.22 -3.62
C ASP A 43 5.37 5.14 -3.47
N LEU A 44 4.90 4.26 -2.57
CA LEU A 44 3.49 4.13 -2.25
C LEU A 44 2.94 5.38 -1.56
N LEU A 45 3.68 5.94 -0.60
CA LEU A 45 3.31 7.17 0.08
C LEU A 45 3.24 8.34 -0.90
N ALA A 46 4.24 8.49 -1.77
CA ALA A 46 4.24 9.50 -2.81
C ALA A 46 3.03 9.36 -3.75
N ALA A 47 2.69 8.13 -4.15
CA ALA A 47 1.51 7.85 -4.97
C ALA A 47 0.19 8.19 -4.26
N LEU A 48 0.07 7.91 -2.96
CA LEU A 48 -1.13 8.20 -2.18
C LEU A 48 -1.32 9.71 -1.92
N LEU A 49 -0.23 10.46 -1.86
CA LEU A 49 -0.21 11.90 -1.63
C LEU A 49 -0.21 12.72 -2.93
N GLU A 50 -0.39 12.09 -4.09
CA GLU A 50 -0.50 12.85 -5.33
C GLU A 50 -1.71 13.79 -5.33
N PRO A 51 -1.59 14.97 -5.98
CA PRO A 51 -2.69 15.90 -6.12
C PRO A 51 -3.94 15.23 -6.71
N GLY A 52 -5.10 15.46 -6.10
CA GLY A 52 -6.38 14.87 -6.47
C GLY A 52 -6.70 13.58 -5.74
N SER A 53 -5.86 13.09 -4.83
CA SER A 53 -6.18 11.90 -4.04
C SER A 53 -7.36 12.15 -3.08
N PRO A 54 -8.14 11.11 -2.70
CA PRO A 54 -9.17 11.23 -1.69
C PRO A 54 -8.65 11.80 -0.36
N LEU A 55 -7.37 11.57 -0.04
CA LEU A 55 -6.72 12.12 1.15
C LEU A 55 -6.56 13.64 1.04
N GLU A 56 -6.17 14.18 -0.12
CA GLU A 56 -6.09 15.63 -0.32
C GLU A 56 -7.46 16.30 -0.16
N LEU A 57 -8.53 15.69 -0.69
CA LEU A 57 -9.89 16.23 -0.53
C LEU A 57 -10.28 16.28 0.96
N ARG A 58 -10.03 15.21 1.72
CA ARG A 58 -10.30 15.15 3.17
C ARG A 58 -9.44 16.14 3.95
N TRP A 59 -8.19 16.32 3.54
CA TRP A 59 -7.25 17.28 4.11
C TRP A 59 -7.79 18.71 3.99
N ARG A 60 -8.20 19.11 2.79
CA ARG A 60 -8.77 20.44 2.53
C ARG A 60 -10.08 20.66 3.30
N GLN A 61 -10.95 19.65 3.36
CA GLN A 61 -12.21 19.72 4.12
C GLN A 61 -12.01 20.00 5.61
N ARG A 62 -10.93 19.48 6.21
CA ARG A 62 -10.61 19.68 7.62
C ARG A 62 -9.80 20.96 7.90
N ASN A 63 -9.44 21.73 6.87
CA ASN A 63 -8.64 22.96 6.98
C ASN A 63 -7.33 22.77 7.77
N LEU A 64 -6.67 21.63 7.56
CA LEU A 64 -5.46 21.25 8.29
C LEU A 64 -4.22 21.94 7.68
N GLY A 65 -3.35 22.48 8.55
CA GLY A 65 -2.04 23.05 8.21
C GLY A 65 -0.95 21.98 8.11
N ALA A 66 0.31 22.32 8.46
CA ALA A 66 1.37 21.32 8.59
C ALA A 66 1.01 20.35 9.72
N LEU A 67 0.95 19.05 9.43
CA LEU A 67 0.66 18.01 10.40
C LEU A 67 1.94 17.37 10.94
N THR A 68 1.94 17.06 12.22
CA THR A 68 2.83 16.08 12.83
C THR A 68 2.51 14.68 12.32
N PHE A 69 3.44 13.73 12.52
CA PHE A 69 3.22 12.34 12.15
C PHE A 69 1.99 11.74 12.84
N ASP A 70 1.76 12.07 14.12
CA ASP A 70 0.59 11.59 14.87
C ASP A 70 -0.72 12.11 14.27
N GLU A 71 -0.77 13.36 13.85
CA GLU A 71 -1.97 13.92 13.21
C GLU A 71 -2.23 13.30 11.83
N VAL A 72 -1.18 12.94 11.07
CA VAL A 72 -1.35 12.16 9.82
C VAL A 72 -1.90 10.77 10.11
N ARG A 73 -1.40 10.10 11.15
CA ARG A 73 -1.88 8.79 11.59
C ARG A 73 -3.36 8.85 12.00
N GLU A 74 -3.74 9.84 12.79
CA GLU A 74 -5.14 10.05 13.20
C GLU A 74 -6.05 10.37 12.01
N LEU A 75 -5.58 11.21 11.08
CA LEU A 75 -6.32 11.51 9.85
C LEU A 75 -6.57 10.24 9.03
N ALA A 76 -5.54 9.41 8.83
CA ALA A 76 -5.67 8.15 8.11
C ALA A 76 -6.71 7.23 8.76
N GLN A 77 -6.63 7.03 10.08
CA GLN A 77 -7.59 6.22 10.85
C GLN A 77 -9.02 6.74 10.73
N ALA A 78 -9.21 8.05 10.85
CA ALA A 78 -10.54 8.67 10.77
C ALA A 78 -11.18 8.65 9.37
N THR A 79 -10.43 8.26 8.34
CA THR A 79 -10.95 8.15 6.96
C THR A 79 -11.37 6.73 6.58
N ILE A 80 -11.07 5.73 7.42
CA ILE A 80 -11.50 4.35 7.22
C ILE A 80 -13.03 4.31 7.36
N PRO A 81 -13.78 3.87 6.34
CA PRO A 81 -15.22 3.72 6.45
C PRO A 81 -15.60 2.72 7.54
N ASP A 82 -16.68 3.00 8.27
CA ASP A 82 -17.30 2.01 9.16
C ASP A 82 -17.73 0.77 8.37
N ALA A 83 -17.88 -0.36 9.06
CA ALA A 83 -18.33 -1.60 8.47
C ALA A 83 -19.65 -1.39 7.69
N VAL A 84 -19.64 -1.69 6.40
CA VAL A 84 -20.83 -1.60 5.55
C VAL A 84 -21.76 -2.75 5.93
N ILE A 85 -22.82 -2.45 6.67
CA ILE A 85 -23.94 -3.38 6.92
C ILE A 85 -24.96 -3.17 5.79
N GLY A 86 -24.93 -4.01 4.76
CA GLY A 86 -25.86 -3.98 3.62
C GLY A 86 -26.57 -5.31 3.37
N ASP A 87 -27.57 -5.32 2.47
CA ASP A 87 -28.41 -6.49 2.12
C ASP A 87 -27.65 -7.64 1.43
N HIS A 88 -26.41 -7.39 1.02
CA HIS A 88 -25.44 -8.41 0.67
C HIS A 88 -24.55 -8.55 1.90
N GLY A 89 -24.61 -9.69 2.59
CA GLY A 89 -23.84 -9.97 3.81
C GLY A 89 -22.35 -9.61 3.69
N PRO A 90 -21.57 -9.68 4.78
CA PRO A 90 -20.20 -9.18 4.79
C PRO A 90 -19.44 -9.69 3.56
N ALA A 91 -18.98 -8.75 2.72
CA ALA A 91 -18.17 -9.10 1.56
C ALA A 91 -16.98 -9.93 2.04
N ASP A 92 -16.61 -10.96 1.28
CA ASP A 92 -15.42 -11.76 1.62
C ASP A 92 -14.25 -10.82 1.93
N PRO A 93 -13.49 -11.09 3.01
CA PRO A 93 -12.42 -10.19 3.41
C PRO A 93 -11.39 -10.08 2.29
N ALA A 94 -10.84 -8.87 2.11
CA ALA A 94 -9.71 -8.68 1.22
C ALA A 94 -8.54 -9.54 1.71
N THR A 95 -7.83 -10.19 0.77
CA THR A 95 -6.69 -11.05 1.07
C THR A 95 -5.45 -10.54 0.37
N VAL A 96 -4.30 -10.70 1.05
CA VAL A 96 -2.97 -10.46 0.49
C VAL A 96 -2.20 -11.75 0.68
N VAL A 97 -1.85 -12.40 -0.43
CA VAL A 97 -1.03 -13.61 -0.45
C VAL A 97 0.27 -13.29 -1.15
N PHE A 98 1.38 -13.83 -0.69
CA PHE A 98 2.69 -13.55 -1.27
C PHE A 98 3.52 -14.82 -1.40
N GLU A 99 4.44 -14.79 -2.35
CA GLU A 99 5.51 -15.77 -2.54
C GLU A 99 6.84 -15.02 -2.53
N VAL A 100 7.81 -15.50 -1.76
CA VAL A 100 9.17 -14.97 -1.74
C VAL A 100 10.12 -16.05 -2.24
N SER A 101 11.01 -15.68 -3.15
CA SER A 101 12.09 -16.54 -3.63
C SER A 101 13.43 -15.80 -3.56
N GLY A 102 14.53 -16.55 -3.60
CA GLY A 102 15.88 -16.01 -3.47
C GLY A 102 16.57 -16.41 -2.16
N ARG A 103 17.76 -15.86 -1.97
CA ARG A 103 18.70 -16.24 -0.92
C ARG A 103 18.22 -15.91 0.49
N HIS A 104 17.44 -14.85 0.64
CA HIS A 104 16.92 -14.37 1.93
C HIS A 104 15.42 -14.64 2.07
N SER A 105 14.87 -15.59 1.32
CA SER A 105 13.43 -15.89 1.28
C SER A 105 12.84 -16.24 2.65
N ASP A 106 13.55 -17.02 3.47
CA ASP A 106 13.11 -17.36 4.83
C ASP A 106 13.02 -16.13 5.75
N GLU A 107 14.00 -15.22 5.66
CA GLU A 107 14.06 -14.00 6.48
C GLU A 107 12.94 -13.04 6.08
N PHE A 108 12.74 -12.83 4.78
CA PHE A 108 11.65 -11.97 4.29
C PHE A 108 10.27 -12.56 4.59
N THR A 109 10.10 -13.88 4.48
CA THR A 109 8.84 -14.53 4.87
C THR A 109 8.57 -14.35 6.35
N ALA A 110 9.58 -14.50 7.21
CA ALA A 110 9.44 -14.28 8.64
C ALA A 110 9.12 -12.82 8.98
N MET A 111 9.74 -11.86 8.29
CA MET A 111 9.46 -10.44 8.44
C MET A 111 8.01 -10.10 8.04
N ILE A 112 7.54 -10.59 6.89
CA ILE A 112 6.18 -10.30 6.41
C ILE A 112 5.11 -10.89 7.35
N ASN A 113 5.31 -12.12 7.83
CA ASN A 113 4.36 -12.78 8.75
C ASN A 113 4.30 -12.16 10.15
N GLN A 114 5.27 -11.33 10.54
CA GLN A 114 5.21 -10.56 11.80
C GLN A 114 4.35 -9.29 11.68
N CYS A 115 4.09 -8.82 10.46
CA CYS A 115 3.33 -7.60 10.18
C CYS A 115 1.83 -7.86 9.89
N SER A 116 1.43 -9.12 9.72
CA SER A 116 0.06 -9.61 9.48
C SER A 116 -0.57 -10.16 10.76
#